data_AF-A0A316P0X3-F1
#
_entry.id   AF-A0A316P0X3-F1
#
_cell.length_a   1.000
_cell.length_b   1.000
_cell.length_c   1.000
_cell.angle_alpha   90.00
_cell.angle_beta   90.00
_cell.angle_gamma   90.00
#
_symmetry.space_group_name_H-M   'P 1'
#
loop_
_entity.id
_entity.type
_entity.pdbx_description
1 polymer ?
#
loop_
_entity_poly.entity_id
_entity_poly.type
_entity_poly.pdbx_seq_one_letter_code
_entity_poly.pdbx_strand_id
1 'polypeptide(L)'
;MYLIRKWNEYMGPKDERLEAEENKSMKVASYILLIGSVVSLYYWIMVNQVASTTDHPVLTPLGQSVVPVDFLLIVTILAAGLASVGMQMRGGAFSSYKRYAEVDHMPWDYVAIFALFCGAGLGVLTCGMRILAEIQIVGIESVAWGGDLAIGVVFFGMGFVLGFGAMALLIHDAIKRRRELERELWE
;
A
#
# COMPACT_ATOMS: atom_id res chain seq x y z
N MET A 1 -26.96 -11.10 16.95
CA MET A 1 -27.91 -11.20 15.81
C MET A 1 -28.67 -9.91 15.50
N TYR A 2 -29.20 -9.17 16.48
CA TYR A 2 -29.91 -7.89 16.25
C TYR A 2 -29.06 -6.83 15.54
N LEU A 3 -27.80 -6.66 15.95
CA LEU A 3 -26.85 -5.74 15.32
C LEU A 3 -26.53 -6.11 13.86
N ILE A 4 -26.39 -7.40 13.56
CA ILE A 4 -26.14 -7.91 12.20
C ILE A 4 -27.35 -7.67 11.29
N ARG A 5 -28.56 -7.82 11.85
CA ARG A 5 -29.80 -7.61 11.11
C ARG A 5 -30.02 -6.12 10.80
N LYS A 6 -29.78 -5.26 11.78
CA LYS A 6 -29.84 -3.79 11.63
C LYS A 6 -28.73 -3.24 10.71
N TRP A 7 -27.56 -3.88 10.72
CA TRP A 7 -26.45 -3.59 9.80
C TRP A 7 -26.80 -3.99 8.37
N ASN A 8 -27.40 -5.16 8.16
CA ASN A 8 -27.85 -5.60 6.82
C ASN A 8 -29.00 -4.73 6.27
N GLU A 9 -29.88 -4.21 7.12
CA GLU A 9 -30.90 -3.23 6.71
C GLU A 9 -30.26 -1.90 6.27
N TYR A 10 -29.19 -1.44 6.94
CA TYR A 10 -28.46 -0.22 6.58
C TYR A 10 -27.59 -0.39 5.32
N MET A 11 -26.98 -1.56 5.13
CA MET A 11 -26.05 -1.83 4.02
C MET A 11 -26.77 -2.09 2.69
N GLY A 12 -28.08 -2.37 2.70
CA GLY A 12 -28.81 -2.76 1.51
C GLY A 12 -28.40 -4.14 0.98
N PRO A 13 -29.03 -4.63 -0.10
CA PRO A 13 -28.70 -5.92 -0.69
C PRO A 13 -27.24 -5.93 -1.17
N LYS A 14 -26.53 -7.02 -0.85
CA LYS A 14 -25.14 -7.24 -1.24
C LYS A 14 -25.05 -7.25 -2.77
N ASP A 15 -24.45 -6.22 -3.35
CA ASP A 15 -24.39 -6.07 -4.81
C ASP A 15 -23.29 -7.00 -5.35
N GLU A 16 -23.66 -8.19 -5.85
CA GLU A 16 -22.71 -9.21 -6.34
C GLU A 16 -21.75 -8.67 -7.42
N ARG A 17 -22.16 -7.62 -8.12
CA ARG A 17 -21.34 -6.93 -9.13
C ARG A 17 -20.12 -6.24 -8.51
N LEU A 18 -20.30 -5.60 -7.34
CA LEU A 18 -19.20 -4.95 -6.63
C LEU A 18 -18.21 -5.96 -6.08
N GLU A 19 -18.70 -7.09 -5.56
CA GLU A 19 -17.82 -8.18 -5.09
C GLU A 19 -17.01 -8.78 -6.24
N ALA A 20 -17.59 -8.95 -7.43
CA ALA A 20 -16.87 -9.45 -8.60
C ALA A 20 -15.76 -8.49 -9.05
N GLU A 21 -16.01 -7.18 -8.96
CA GLU A 21 -15.05 -6.15 -9.34
C GLU A 21 -13.92 -5.98 -8.31
N GLU A 22 -14.24 -6.00 -7.02
CA GLU A 22 -13.27 -6.06 -5.93
C GLU A 22 -12.37 -7.29 -6.07
N ASN A 23 -12.95 -8.47 -6.32
CA ASN A 23 -12.20 -9.71 -6.47
C ASN A 23 -11.29 -9.69 -7.71
N LYS A 24 -11.70 -9.01 -8.80
CA LYS A 24 -10.83 -8.78 -9.98
C LYS A 24 -9.65 -7.87 -9.62
N SER A 25 -9.90 -6.78 -8.91
CA SER A 25 -8.84 -5.85 -8.48
C SER A 25 -7.83 -6.53 -7.56
N MET A 26 -8.32 -7.34 -6.63
CA MET A 26 -7.50 -8.08 -5.68
C MET A 26 -6.65 -9.13 -6.39
N LYS A 27 -7.19 -9.83 -7.40
CA LYS A 27 -6.43 -10.78 -8.21
C LYS A 27 -5.27 -10.13 -8.94
N VAL A 28 -5.50 -9.00 -9.62
CA VAL A 28 -4.44 -8.28 -10.35
C VAL A 28 -3.36 -7.76 -9.40
N ALA A 29 -3.75 -7.16 -8.27
CA ALA A 29 -2.80 -6.73 -7.25
C ALA A 29 -1.99 -7.91 -6.67
N SER A 30 -2.66 -9.05 -6.44
CA SER A 30 -2.02 -10.28 -5.96
C SER A 30 -1.02 -10.84 -6.97
N TYR A 31 -1.32 -10.79 -8.26
CA TYR A 31 -0.36 -11.21 -9.29
C TYR A 31 0.86 -10.29 -9.36
N ILE A 32 0.67 -8.97 -9.26
CA ILE A 32 1.79 -8.01 -9.23
C ILE A 32 2.68 -8.28 -8.01
N LEU A 33 2.08 -8.46 -6.82
CA LEU A 33 2.81 -8.81 -5.60
C LEU A 33 3.57 -10.12 -5.76
N LEU A 34 2.89 -11.17 -6.21
CA LEU A 34 3.47 -12.51 -6.31
C LEU A 34 4.65 -12.51 -7.28
N ILE A 35 4.46 -12.00 -8.50
CA ILE A 35 5.48 -11.99 -9.54
C ILE A 35 6.67 -11.13 -9.09
N GLY A 36 6.43 -9.90 -8.64
CA GLY A 36 7.53 -9.02 -8.23
C GLY A 36 8.28 -9.54 -6.99
N SER A 37 7.59 -10.19 -6.06
CA SER A 37 8.23 -10.82 -4.88
C SER A 37 9.07 -12.02 -5.29
N VAL A 38 8.58 -12.87 -6.19
CA VAL A 38 9.34 -14.02 -6.72
C VAL A 38 10.58 -13.56 -7.46
N VAL A 39 10.46 -12.53 -8.32
CA VAL A 39 11.60 -11.97 -9.05
C VAL A 39 12.63 -11.37 -8.08
N SER A 40 12.17 -10.62 -7.08
CA SER A 40 13.06 -10.01 -6.06
C SER A 40 13.80 -11.09 -5.26
N LEU A 41 13.09 -12.13 -4.82
CA LEU A 41 13.68 -13.25 -4.10
C LEU A 41 14.70 -14.00 -4.97
N TYR A 42 14.32 -14.32 -6.22
CA TYR A 42 15.19 -15.06 -7.13
C TYR A 42 16.45 -14.26 -7.46
N TYR A 43 16.31 -12.95 -7.68
CA TYR A 43 17.45 -12.05 -7.84
C TYR A 43 18.39 -12.09 -6.63
N TRP A 44 17.87 -12.02 -5.41
CA TRP A 44 18.69 -12.10 -4.20
C TRP A 44 19.41 -13.44 -4.05
N ILE A 45 18.76 -14.55 -4.40
CA ILE A 45 19.41 -15.87 -4.43
C ILE A 45 20.58 -15.87 -5.42
N MET A 46 20.39 -15.34 -6.63
CA MET A 46 21.44 -15.26 -7.64
C MET A 46 22.60 -14.35 -7.21
N VAL A 47 22.31 -13.19 -6.61
CA VAL A 47 23.35 -12.29 -6.07
C VAL A 47 24.18 -13.00 -5.00
N ASN A 48 23.55 -13.71 -4.07
CA ASN A 48 24.28 -14.46 -3.04
C ASN A 48 25.10 -15.62 -3.62
N GLN A 49 24.57 -16.31 -4.63
CA GLN A 49 25.31 -17.37 -5.33
C GLN A 49 26.55 -16.81 -6.03
N VAL A 50 26.43 -15.70 -6.76
CA VAL A 50 27.57 -15.07 -7.43
C VAL A 50 28.60 -14.59 -6.41
N ALA A 51 28.16 -14.00 -5.30
CA ALA A 51 29.04 -13.60 -4.21
C ALA A 51 29.81 -14.79 -3.62
N SER A 52 29.16 -15.95 -3.45
CA SER A 52 29.83 -17.15 -2.95
C SER A 52 30.79 -17.77 -3.97
N THR A 53 30.49 -17.70 -5.27
CA THR A 53 31.37 -18.28 -6.30
C THR A 53 32.57 -17.39 -6.64
N THR A 54 32.49 -16.10 -6.31
CA THR A 54 33.56 -15.11 -6.61
C THR A 54 34.40 -14.75 -5.39
N ASP A 55 34.15 -15.35 -4.22
CA ASP A 55 34.76 -15.01 -2.93
C ASP A 55 34.68 -13.51 -2.57
N HIS A 56 33.72 -12.79 -3.17
CA HIS A 56 33.46 -11.39 -2.92
C HIS A 56 32.17 -11.25 -2.14
N PRO A 57 32.22 -10.97 -0.82
CA PRO A 57 31.01 -10.79 -0.04
C PRO A 57 30.20 -9.59 -0.55
N VAL A 58 28.87 -9.71 -0.48
CA VAL A 58 27.89 -8.68 -0.92
C VAL A 58 28.05 -7.35 -0.17
N LEU A 59 28.76 -7.33 0.95
CA LEU A 59 29.03 -6.14 1.77
C LEU A 59 30.35 -5.41 1.38
N THR A 60 30.95 -5.75 0.23
CA THR A 60 32.09 -5.01 -0.34
C THR A 60 31.64 -3.72 -1.05
N PRO A 61 32.54 -2.76 -1.35
CA PRO A 61 32.22 -1.56 -2.13
C PRO A 61 31.58 -1.86 -3.50
N LEU A 62 31.89 -3.01 -4.11
CA LEU A 62 31.25 -3.50 -5.34
C LEU A 62 29.79 -3.91 -5.09
N GLY A 63 29.51 -4.53 -3.95
CA GLY A 63 28.17 -4.89 -3.51
C GLY A 63 27.26 -3.69 -3.18
N GLN A 64 27.82 -2.51 -2.89
CA GLN A 64 27.03 -1.27 -2.73
C GLN A 64 26.44 -0.73 -4.04
N SER A 65 26.95 -1.19 -5.20
CA SER A 65 26.38 -0.85 -6.51
C SER A 65 25.24 -1.77 -6.93
N VAL A 66 25.04 -2.88 -6.20
CA VAL A 66 23.98 -3.86 -6.45
C VAL A 66 22.67 -3.27 -5.96
N VAL A 67 21.61 -3.45 -6.75
CA VAL A 67 20.28 -2.98 -6.36
C VAL A 67 19.86 -3.74 -5.10
N PRO A 68 19.57 -3.07 -3.97
CA PRO A 68 19.15 -3.75 -2.76
C PRO A 68 17.81 -4.44 -3.01
N VAL A 69 17.71 -5.71 -2.63
CA VAL A 69 16.46 -6.50 -2.80
C VAL A 69 15.28 -5.82 -2.10
N ASP A 70 15.54 -5.17 -0.97
CA ASP A 70 14.53 -4.44 -0.21
C ASP A 70 13.89 -3.32 -1.05
N PHE A 71 14.68 -2.64 -1.89
CA PHE A 71 14.15 -1.61 -2.79
C PHE A 71 13.23 -2.21 -3.86
N LEU A 72 13.60 -3.35 -4.45
CA LEU A 72 12.77 -4.04 -5.44
C LEU A 72 11.44 -4.51 -4.84
N LEU A 73 11.48 -5.03 -3.60
CA LEU A 73 10.28 -5.42 -2.85
C LEU A 73 9.40 -4.21 -2.52
N ILE A 74 9.98 -3.10 -2.07
CA ILE A 74 9.25 -1.85 -1.80
C ILE A 74 8.53 -1.37 -3.07
N VAL A 75 9.22 -1.31 -4.21
CA VAL A 75 8.63 -0.91 -5.49
C VAL A 75 7.49 -1.84 -5.89
N THR A 76 7.66 -3.15 -5.73
CA THR A 76 6.63 -4.15 -6.04
C THR A 76 5.38 -3.95 -5.18
N ILE A 77 5.56 -3.75 -3.87
CA ILE A 77 4.46 -3.54 -2.93
C ILE A 77 3.70 -2.25 -3.26
N LEU A 78 4.42 -1.16 -3.53
CA LEU A 78 3.81 0.11 -3.93
C LEU A 78 3.05 -0.02 -5.25
N ALA A 79 3.62 -0.68 -6.26
CA ALA A 79 2.97 -0.89 -7.55
C ALA A 79 1.66 -1.68 -7.41
N ALA A 80 1.67 -2.76 -6.62
CA ALA A 80 0.47 -3.55 -6.39
C ALA A 80 -0.58 -2.82 -5.57
N GLY A 81 -0.16 -2.07 -4.53
CA GLY A 81 -1.05 -1.26 -3.71
C GLY A 81 -1.75 -0.18 -4.54
N LEU A 82 -0.98 0.57 -5.35
CA LEU A 82 -1.51 1.60 -6.25
C LEU A 82 -2.43 1.00 -7.32
N ALA A 83 -2.07 -0.14 -7.91
CA ALA A 83 -2.93 -0.82 -8.87
C ALA A 83 -4.26 -1.25 -8.23
N SER A 84 -4.22 -1.86 -7.04
CA SER A 84 -5.41 -2.27 -6.30
C SER A 84 -6.34 -1.10 -6.04
N VAL A 85 -5.82 -0.02 -5.44
CA VAL A 85 -6.59 1.16 -5.05
C VAL A 85 -7.10 1.90 -6.29
N GLY A 86 -6.29 2.03 -7.34
CA GLY A 86 -6.70 2.63 -8.61
C GLY A 86 -7.80 1.85 -9.33
N MET A 87 -7.77 0.52 -9.31
CA MET A 87 -8.84 -0.30 -9.89
C MET A 87 -10.12 -0.25 -9.05
N GLN A 88 -10.02 -0.29 -7.71
CA GLN A 88 -11.17 -0.16 -6.82
C GLN A 88 -11.89 1.18 -6.99
N MET A 89 -11.14 2.27 -7.24
CA MET A 89 -11.73 3.57 -7.58
C MET A 89 -12.40 3.58 -8.96
N ARG A 90 -11.80 2.94 -9.98
CA ARG A 90 -12.40 2.85 -11.32
C ARG A 90 -13.65 1.97 -11.35
N GLY A 91 -13.71 0.96 -10.49
CA GLY A 91 -14.87 0.07 -10.33
C GLY A 91 -15.94 0.55 -9.38
N GLY A 92 -15.78 1.72 -8.75
CA GLY A 92 -16.80 2.27 -7.83
C GLY A 92 -16.96 1.49 -6.52
N ALA A 93 -15.97 0.69 -6.10
CA ALA A 93 -16.03 -0.16 -4.90
C ALA A 93 -16.16 0.63 -3.58
N PHE A 94 -15.95 1.94 -3.60
CA PHE A 94 -16.29 2.80 -2.47
C PHE A 94 -17.79 3.14 -2.46
N SER A 95 -18.58 2.22 -1.91
CA SER A 95 -19.98 2.36 -1.48
C SER A 95 -21.03 2.62 -2.57
N SER A 96 -21.95 1.65 -2.74
CA SER A 96 -23.25 1.80 -3.42
C SER A 96 -24.13 2.95 -2.91
N TYR A 97 -23.83 3.54 -1.74
CA TYR A 97 -24.56 4.68 -1.17
C TYR A 97 -23.84 6.03 -1.31
N LYS A 98 -22.55 6.01 -1.67
CA LYS A 98 -21.77 7.22 -1.99
C LYS A 98 -21.15 7.00 -3.36
N ARG A 99 -22.02 7.06 -4.37
CA ARG A 99 -21.61 7.27 -5.76
C ARG A 99 -20.54 8.38 -5.77
N TYR A 100 -19.30 8.04 -6.05
CA TYR A 100 -18.34 9.01 -6.60
C TYR A 100 -18.85 9.61 -7.92
N ALA A 101 -19.95 9.07 -8.47
CA ALA A 101 -20.78 9.70 -9.48
C ALA A 101 -21.64 10.91 -8.99
N GLU A 102 -21.46 11.41 -7.76
CA GLU A 102 -22.04 12.68 -7.28
C GLU A 102 -21.00 13.68 -6.72
N VAL A 103 -19.73 13.30 -6.54
CA VAL A 103 -18.75 14.20 -5.92
C VAL A 103 -18.04 15.02 -6.99
N ASP A 104 -18.59 16.20 -7.31
CA ASP A 104 -17.93 17.20 -8.19
C ASP A 104 -16.72 17.90 -7.52
N HIS A 105 -16.47 17.60 -6.25
CA HIS A 105 -15.43 18.20 -5.41
C HIS A 105 -14.48 17.14 -4.82
N MET A 106 -13.28 17.54 -4.40
CA MET A 106 -12.34 16.62 -3.76
C MET A 106 -12.78 16.29 -2.32
N PRO A 107 -13.00 15.01 -1.93
CA PRO A 107 -13.40 14.64 -0.57
C PRO A 107 -12.17 14.56 0.35
N TRP A 108 -11.66 15.72 0.76
CA TRP A 108 -10.44 15.84 1.58
C TRP A 108 -10.48 15.06 2.90
N ASP A 109 -11.65 14.96 3.55
CA ASP A 109 -11.82 14.21 4.79
C ASP A 109 -11.51 12.72 4.60
N TYR A 110 -11.96 12.15 3.48
CA TYR A 110 -11.69 10.75 3.17
C TYR A 110 -10.20 10.52 2.87
N VAL A 111 -9.59 11.42 2.08
CA VAL A 111 -8.16 11.38 1.77
C VAL A 111 -7.33 11.46 3.06
N ALA A 112 -7.70 12.36 3.97
CA ALA A 112 -7.03 12.53 5.26
C ALA A 112 -7.15 11.30 6.16
N ILE A 113 -8.34 10.70 6.26
CA ILE A 113 -8.56 9.48 7.06
C ILE A 113 -7.74 8.31 6.48
N PHE A 114 -7.77 8.12 5.16
CA PHE A 114 -6.97 7.07 4.52
C PHE A 114 -5.46 7.28 4.76
N ALA A 115 -4.98 8.51 4.57
CA ALA A 115 -3.59 8.87 4.83
C ALA A 115 -3.20 8.63 6.30
N LEU A 116 -4.09 8.92 7.24
CA LEU A 116 -3.87 8.67 8.67
C LEU A 116 -3.77 7.18 8.98
N PHE A 117 -4.62 6.34 8.39
CA PHE A 117 -4.49 4.88 8.51
C PHE A 117 -3.17 4.37 7.91
N CYS A 118 -2.77 4.91 6.75
CA CYS A 118 -1.52 4.54 6.09
C CYS A 118 -0.30 4.91 6.96
N GLY A 119 -0.27 6.16 7.46
CA GLY A 119 0.75 6.64 8.37
C GLY A 119 0.78 5.87 9.69
N ALA A 120 -0.37 5.63 10.31
CA ALA A 120 -0.48 4.86 11.56
C ALA A 120 0.05 3.43 11.38
N GLY A 121 -0.35 2.75 10.31
CA GLY A 121 0.12 1.42 9.98
C GLY A 121 1.65 1.37 9.81
N LEU A 122 2.20 2.30 9.01
CA LEU A 122 3.65 2.41 8.81
C LEU A 122 4.39 2.72 10.11
N GLY A 123 3.95 3.72 10.87
CA GLY A 123 4.62 4.12 12.11
C GLY A 123 4.62 3.02 13.18
N VAL A 124 3.48 2.33 13.37
CA VAL A 124 3.38 1.20 14.31
C VAL A 124 4.24 0.04 13.85
N LEU A 125 4.21 -0.31 12.57
CA LEU A 125 5.02 -1.40 12.03
C LEU A 125 6.51 -1.10 12.14
N THR A 126 6.94 0.11 11.77
CA THR A 126 8.34 0.53 11.91
C THR A 126 8.79 0.47 13.37
N CYS A 127 8.02 1.03 14.30
CA CYS A 127 8.34 1.01 15.71
C CYS A 127 8.45 -0.43 16.24
N GLY A 128 7.43 -1.27 15.97
CA GLY A 128 7.39 -2.65 16.40
C GLY A 128 8.55 -3.48 15.83
N MET A 129 8.81 -3.37 14.53
CA MET A 129 9.91 -4.09 13.88
C MET A 129 11.28 -3.63 14.37
N ARG A 130 11.46 -2.34 14.69
CA ARG A 130 12.72 -1.84 15.23
C ARG A 130 12.96 -2.33 16.65
N ILE A 131 11.93 -2.31 17.51
CA ILE A 131 11.99 -2.89 18.86
C ILE A 131 12.35 -4.38 18.78
N LEU A 132 11.70 -5.14 17.89
CA LEU A 132 12.00 -6.56 17.69
C LEU A 132 13.44 -6.78 17.24
N ALA A 133 13.95 -5.97 16.31
CA ALA A 133 15.33 -6.05 15.84
C ALA A 133 16.33 -5.69 16.94
N GLU A 134 16.08 -4.67 17.75
CA GLU A 134 16.93 -4.31 18.88
C GLU A 134 16.96 -5.43 19.93
N ILE A 135 15.82 -6.00 20.28
CA ILE A 135 15.75 -7.14 21.20
C ILE A 135 16.59 -8.32 20.70
N GLN A 136 16.60 -8.58 19.39
CA GLN A 136 17.39 -9.67 18.79
C GLN A 136 18.90 -9.41 18.83
N ILE A 137 19.34 -8.14 18.73
CA ILE A 137 20.75 -7.78 18.64
C ILE A 137 21.36 -7.50 20.01
N VAL A 138 20.71 -6.67 20.82
CA VAL A 138 21.27 -6.16 22.09
C VAL A 138 20.59 -6.74 23.34
N GLY A 139 19.46 -7.44 23.19
CA GLY A 139 18.70 -8.00 24.30
C GLY A 139 17.77 -6.99 24.98
N ILE A 140 16.84 -7.50 25.80
CA ILE A 140 15.69 -6.74 26.34
C ILE A 140 16.13 -5.58 27.26
N GLU A 141 17.27 -5.70 27.93
CA GLU A 141 17.70 -4.76 28.98
C GLU A 141 18.29 -3.45 28.44
N SER A 142 18.67 -3.40 27.17
CA SER A 142 19.34 -2.22 26.56
C SER A 142 18.60 -1.63 25.36
N VAL A 143 17.29 -1.88 25.27
CA VAL A 143 16.42 -1.35 24.21
C VAL A 143 16.29 0.17 24.27
N ALA A 144 16.48 0.84 23.14
CA ALA A 144 16.43 2.29 23.00
C ALA A 144 15.01 2.76 22.66
N TRP A 145 14.08 2.56 23.59
CA TRP A 145 12.63 2.85 23.44
C TRP A 145 12.31 4.22 22.83
N GLY A 146 13.02 5.27 23.28
CA GLY A 146 12.80 6.63 22.78
C GLY A 146 13.22 6.80 21.32
N GLY A 147 14.30 6.13 20.90
CA GLY A 147 14.77 6.13 19.52
C GLY A 147 13.83 5.35 18.58
N ASP A 148 13.32 4.21 19.05
CA ASP A 148 12.34 3.40 18.31
C ASP A 148 11.07 4.18 18.01
N LEU A 149 10.54 4.85 19.04
CA LEU A 149 9.33 5.64 18.91
C LEU A 149 9.57 6.86 17.99
N ALA A 150 10.72 7.54 18.13
CA ALA A 150 11.04 8.69 17.29
C ALA A 150 11.09 8.33 15.80
N ILE A 151 11.73 7.21 15.45
CA ILE A 151 11.75 6.72 14.07
C ILE A 151 10.34 6.32 13.62
N GLY A 152 9.55 5.69 14.48
CA GLY A 152 8.13 5.41 14.21
C GLY A 152 7.32 6.66 13.84
N VAL A 153 7.52 7.78 14.52
CA VAL A 153 6.87 9.07 14.20
C VAL A 153 7.32 9.63 12.85
N VAL A 154 8.60 9.49 12.49
CA VAL A 154 9.11 9.92 11.18
C VAL A 154 8.46 9.11 10.06
N PHE A 155 8.39 7.79 10.21
CA PHE A 155 7.74 6.90 9.23
C PHE A 155 6.23 7.08 9.17
N PHE A 156 5.58 7.42 10.29
CA PHE A 156 4.20 7.87 10.31
C PHE A 156 4.00 9.09 9.40
N GLY A 157 4.84 10.12 9.56
CA GLY A 157 4.77 11.34 8.76
C GLY A 157 4.98 11.06 7.27
N MET A 158 5.97 10.23 6.92
CA MET A 158 6.22 9.84 5.53
C MET A 158 5.03 9.06 4.94
N GLY A 159 4.51 8.07 5.67
CA GLY A 159 3.34 7.29 5.25
C GLY A 159 2.09 8.15 5.08
N PHE A 160 1.89 9.14 5.95
CA PHE A 160 0.81 10.10 5.84
C PHE A 160 0.95 10.94 4.57
N VAL A 161 2.11 11.55 4.31
CA VAL A 161 2.33 12.40 3.13
C VAL A 161 2.19 11.60 1.83
N LEU A 162 2.80 10.41 1.77
CA LEU A 162 2.71 9.53 0.61
C LEU A 162 1.28 9.03 0.38
N GLY A 163 0.60 8.57 1.42
CA GLY A 163 -0.79 8.10 1.35
C GLY A 163 -1.74 9.22 0.93
N PHE A 164 -1.57 10.42 1.47
CA PHE A 164 -2.35 11.60 1.11
C PHE A 164 -2.15 11.98 -0.35
N GLY A 165 -0.89 12.12 -0.80
CA GLY A 165 -0.56 12.47 -2.17
C GLY A 165 -1.05 11.43 -3.17
N ALA A 166 -0.80 10.15 -2.91
CA ALA A 166 -1.24 9.07 -3.79
C ALA A 166 -2.77 9.03 -3.90
N MET A 167 -3.50 9.10 -2.79
CA MET A 167 -4.96 9.05 -2.80
C MET A 167 -5.56 10.30 -3.47
N ALA A 168 -5.01 11.49 -3.21
CA ALA A 168 -5.44 12.72 -3.87
C ALA A 168 -5.25 12.66 -5.39
N LEU A 169 -4.10 12.17 -5.86
CA LEU A 169 -3.82 12.01 -7.29
C LEU A 169 -4.76 10.99 -7.96
N LEU A 170 -5.00 9.86 -7.31
CA LEU A 170 -5.86 8.82 -7.87
C LEU A 170 -7.33 9.26 -7.96
N ILE A 171 -7.83 9.96 -6.93
CA ILE A 171 -9.18 10.54 -6.97
C ILE A 171 -9.26 11.64 -8.03
N HIS A 172 -8.23 12.50 -8.13
CA HIS A 172 -8.17 13.53 -9.16
C HIS A 172 -8.23 12.95 -10.58
N ASP A 173 -7.42 11.93 -10.86
CA ASP A 173 -7.40 11.23 -12.15
C ASP A 173 -8.76 10.58 -12.46
N ALA A 174 -9.39 9.96 -11.46
CA ALA A 174 -10.71 9.37 -11.59
C ALA A 174 -11.79 10.41 -11.95
N ILE A 175 -11.80 11.57 -11.27
CA ILE A 175 -12.74 12.67 -11.56
C ILE A 175 -12.50 13.23 -12.96
N LYS A 176 -11.24 13.47 -13.34
CA LYS A 176 -10.88 14.01 -14.66
C LYS A 176 -11.36 13.08 -15.78
N ARG A 177 -11.07 11.79 -15.67
CA ARG A 177 -11.46 10.79 -16.67
C ARG A 177 -12.97 10.64 -16.83
N ARG A 178 -13.73 10.74 -15.73
CA ARG A 178 -15.20 10.78 -15.80
C ARG A 178 -15.69 11.97 -16.63
N ARG A 179 -15.15 13.16 -16.38
CA ARG A 179 -15.53 14.39 -17.12
C ARG A 179 -15.22 14.28 -18.61
N GLU A 180 -14.14 13.61 -18.98
CA GLU A 180 -13.80 13.33 -20.38
C GLU A 180 -14.83 12.39 -21.03
N LEU A 181 -15.17 11.28 -20.36
CA LEU A 181 -16.19 10.34 -20.85
C LEU A 181 -17.58 10.98 -20.97
N GLU A 182 -17.96 11.87 -20.05
CA GLU A 182 -19.21 12.61 -20.17
C GLU A 182 -19.19 13.53 -21.39
N ARG A 183 -18.09 14.25 -21.66
CA ARG A 183 -17.98 15.09 -22.87
C ARG A 183 -18.12 14.27 -24.15
N GLU A 184 -17.47 13.12 -24.24
CA GLU A 184 -17.55 12.22 -25.41
C GLU A 184 -18.97 11.65 -25.63
N LEU A 185 -19.79 11.51 -24.59
CA LEU A 185 -21.18 11.05 -24.70
C LEU A 185 -22.15 12.14 -25.17
N TRP A 186 -21.78 13.42 -25.01
CA TRP A 186 -22.60 14.57 -25.40
C TRP A 186 -22.16 15.21 -26.74
N GLU A 187 -21.08 14.72 -27.36
CA GLU A 187 -20.63 15.03 -28.74
C GLU A 187 -21.16 14.01 -29.76
#